data_AF-A0A7S3UPR7-F1
#
_entry.id   AF-A0A7S3UPR7-F1
#
_cell.length_a   1.000
_cell.length_b   1.000
_cell.length_c   1.000
_cell.angle_alpha   90.00
_cell.angle_beta   90.00
_cell.angle_gamma   90.00
#
_symmetry.space_group_name_H-M   'P 1'
#
loop_
_entity.id
_entity.type
_entity.pdbx_description
1 polymer ?
#
loop_
_entity_poly.entity_id
_entity_poly.type
_entity_poly.pdbx_seq_one_letter_code
_entity_poly.pdbx_strand_id
1 'polypeptide(L)'
;TVYDRKEATAGRAAGWEAAYNALMGPVLEDVHVHRQALRLDGEMHTVNVYQDGGTVFLGAYNHRTSAFHLAAVREDQVSDLLAPNSMERAEFGAHGAPKTRAEVFARLAGLLVFERDKKAHPITGEKERRLVCRRKLVRLWRGTL
;
A
#
# COMPACT_ATOMS: atom_id res chain seq x y z
N THR A 1 -34.73 17.65 4.23
CA THR A 1 -33.42 17.36 3.64
C THR A 1 -33.02 15.97 4.03
N VAL A 2 -33.29 15.01 3.15
CA VAL A 2 -33.11 13.57 3.40
C VAL A 2 -31.61 13.28 3.33
N TYR A 3 -30.97 13.10 4.48
CA TYR A 3 -29.63 12.51 4.54
C TYR A 3 -29.77 11.02 4.27
N ASP A 4 -29.34 10.61 3.08
CA ASP A 4 -29.21 9.22 2.67
C ASP A 4 -28.20 8.52 3.59
N ARG A 5 -28.74 7.87 4.63
CA ARG A 5 -27.99 7.21 5.70
C ARG A 5 -27.65 5.79 5.28
N LYS A 6 -27.04 5.60 4.10
CA LYS A 6 -26.79 4.28 3.51
C LYS A 6 -25.34 3.92 3.16
N GLU A 7 -24.33 4.74 3.48
CA GLU A 7 -22.93 4.39 3.11
C GLU A 7 -21.88 4.71 4.19
N ALA A 8 -22.23 4.71 5.47
CA ALA A 8 -21.25 4.91 6.56
C ALA A 8 -20.84 3.62 7.30
N THR A 9 -21.25 2.46 6.80
CA THR A 9 -20.84 1.13 7.30
C THR A 9 -20.22 0.30 6.17
N ALA A 10 -19.42 0.93 5.32
CA ALA A 10 -18.57 0.21 4.38
C ALA A 10 -17.34 -0.31 5.14
N GLY A 11 -17.47 -1.52 5.69
CA GLY A 11 -16.35 -2.39 6.03
C GLY A 11 -15.53 -1.97 7.24
N ARG A 12 -16.10 -2.05 8.44
CA ARG A 12 -15.27 -2.47 9.58
C ARG A 12 -14.78 -3.85 9.18
N ALA A 13 -13.52 -3.98 8.76
CA ALA A 13 -12.89 -5.27 8.56
C ALA A 13 -12.90 -5.97 9.93
N ALA A 14 -13.98 -6.70 10.21
CA ALA A 14 -14.18 -7.45 11.45
C ALA A 14 -13.32 -8.71 11.30
N GLY A 15 -12.03 -8.55 11.55
CA GLY A 15 -11.04 -9.59 11.36
C GLY A 15 -9.83 -9.35 12.25
N TRP A 16 -9.14 -10.45 12.56
CA TRP A 16 -7.90 -10.41 13.32
C TRP A 16 -6.84 -9.53 12.65
N GLU A 17 -6.86 -9.42 11.31
CA GLU A 17 -5.93 -8.59 10.54
C GLU A 17 -6.14 -7.09 10.78
N ALA A 18 -7.39 -6.62 10.85
CA ALA A 18 -7.67 -5.21 11.16
C ALA A 18 -7.29 -4.85 12.60
N ALA A 19 -7.54 -5.75 13.54
CA ALA A 19 -7.12 -5.58 14.93
C ALA A 19 -5.58 -5.58 15.04
N TYR A 20 -4.91 -6.49 14.34
CA TYR A 20 -3.46 -6.54 14.25
C TYR A 20 -2.88 -5.25 13.66
N ASN A 21 -3.40 -4.80 12.52
CA ASN A 21 -2.95 -3.57 11.87
C ASN A 21 -3.12 -2.36 12.81
N ALA A 22 -4.26 -2.23 13.49
CA ALA A 22 -4.51 -1.15 14.44
C ALA A 22 -3.53 -1.16 15.63
N LEU A 23 -3.08 -2.33 16.08
CA LEU A 23 -2.07 -2.47 17.13
C LEU A 23 -0.65 -2.18 16.63
N MET A 24 -0.33 -2.56 15.40
CA MET A 24 1.00 -2.35 14.83
C MET A 24 1.33 -0.88 14.58
N GLY A 25 0.34 -0.04 14.27
CA GLY A 25 0.56 1.39 14.05
C GLY A 25 1.30 2.07 15.21
N PRO A 26 0.78 2.03 16.45
CA PRO A 26 1.46 2.56 17.62
C PRO A 26 2.79 1.88 17.95
N VAL A 27 2.87 0.54 17.81
CA VAL A 27 4.09 -0.24 18.12
C VAL A 27 5.26 0.18 17.23
N LEU A 28 4.99 0.50 15.97
CA LEU A 28 6.00 0.85 14.99
C LEU A 28 6.35 2.35 14.99
N GLU A 29 5.67 3.20 15.75
CA GLU A 29 5.88 4.66 15.69
C GLU A 29 7.31 5.06 16.12
N ASP A 30 7.94 4.29 17.02
CA ASP A 30 9.33 4.51 17.43
C ASP A 30 10.35 4.24 16.32
N VAL A 31 10.00 3.40 15.34
CA VAL A 31 10.84 3.02 14.18
C VAL A 31 10.38 3.69 12.88
N HIS A 32 9.62 4.78 13.00
CA HIS A 32 9.11 5.55 11.88
C HIS A 32 10.21 6.33 11.16
N VAL A 33 10.34 6.12 9.85
CA VAL A 33 11.42 6.70 9.03
C VAL A 33 10.92 7.70 7.99
N HIS A 34 9.67 7.59 7.53
CA HIS A 34 9.14 8.44 6.48
C HIS A 34 7.62 8.51 6.49
N ARG A 35 7.06 9.71 6.28
CA ARG A 35 5.60 9.94 6.15
C ARG A 35 5.31 10.74 4.90
N GLN A 36 4.30 10.30 4.14
CA GLN A 36 3.83 10.99 2.95
C GLN A 36 2.32 10.81 2.78
N ALA A 37 1.63 11.85 2.30
CA ALA A 37 0.26 11.73 1.85
C ALA A 37 0.21 11.24 0.40
N LEU A 38 -0.50 10.15 0.15
CA LEU A 38 -0.61 9.53 -1.18
C LEU A 38 -2.07 9.21 -1.50
N ARG A 39 -2.44 9.37 -2.78
CA ARG A 39 -3.75 8.95 -3.25
C ARG A 39 -3.71 7.48 -3.66
N LEU A 40 -4.37 6.61 -2.90
CA LEU A 40 -4.47 5.18 -3.13
C LEU A 40 -5.94 4.82 -3.41
N ASP A 41 -6.21 4.06 -4.48
CA ASP A 41 -7.57 3.68 -4.94
C ASP A 41 -8.56 4.87 -5.02
N GLY A 42 -8.06 6.04 -5.42
CA GLY A 42 -8.88 7.26 -5.55
C GLY A 42 -9.10 8.04 -4.26
N GLU A 43 -8.64 7.56 -3.11
CA GLU A 43 -8.78 8.21 -1.80
C GLU A 43 -7.44 8.62 -1.20
N MET A 44 -7.46 9.69 -0.39
CA MET A 44 -6.26 10.22 0.25
C MET A 44 -5.91 9.43 1.51
N HIS A 45 -4.72 8.84 1.50
CA HIS A 45 -4.17 8.06 2.60
C HIS A 45 -2.88 8.70 3.12
N THR A 46 -2.68 8.67 4.43
CA THR A 46 -1.39 8.97 5.06
C THR A 46 -0.58 7.68 5.07
N VAL A 47 0.49 7.65 4.29
CA VAL A 47 1.42 6.52 4.24
C VAL A 47 2.57 6.78 5.20
N ASN A 48 2.75 5.87 6.15
CA ASN A 48 3.87 5.83 7.07
C ASN A 48 4.78 4.67 6.69
N VAL A 49 6.08 4.89 6.72
CA VAL A 49 7.11 3.89 6.48
C VAL A 49 7.87 3.69 7.78
N TYR A 50 8.01 2.44 8.16
CA TYR A 50 8.70 2.00 9.36
C TYR A 50 9.79 1.00 8.95
N GLN A 51 10.95 1.03 9.61
CA GLN A 51 12.03 0.09 9.30
C GLN A 51 12.57 -0.53 10.58
N ASP A 52 12.45 -1.84 10.71
CA ASP A 52 12.98 -2.61 11.83
C ASP A 52 13.48 -3.99 11.39
N GLY A 53 14.61 -4.44 11.94
CA GLY A 53 15.11 -5.81 11.78
C GLY A 53 15.25 -6.33 10.34
N GLY A 54 15.56 -5.46 9.37
CA GLY A 54 15.64 -5.83 7.95
C GLY A 54 14.29 -6.00 7.26
N THR A 55 13.22 -5.50 7.86
CA THR A 55 11.86 -5.43 7.29
C THR A 55 11.40 -3.98 7.23
N VAL A 56 10.83 -3.60 6.10
CA VAL A 56 10.18 -2.31 5.88
C VAL A 56 8.68 -2.51 5.97
N PHE A 57 8.04 -1.88 6.94
CA PHE A 57 6.60 -1.85 7.07
C PHE A 57 6.05 -0.56 6.45
N LEU A 58 4.95 -0.69 5.73
CA LEU A 58 4.29 0.38 4.99
C LEU A 58 2.84 0.43 5.48
N GLY A 59 2.52 1.40 6.32
CA GLY A 59 1.18 1.62 6.84
C GLY A 59 0.43 2.66 6.03
N ALA A 60 -0.78 2.37 5.56
CA ALA A 60 -1.66 3.32 4.91
C ALA A 60 -2.88 3.59 5.80
N TYR A 61 -2.97 4.82 6.32
CA TYR A 61 -4.09 5.29 7.11
C TYR A 61 -5.06 6.13 6.28
N ASN A 62 -6.34 5.79 6.29
CA ASN A 62 -7.39 6.59 5.69
C ASN A 62 -8.15 7.38 6.77
N HIS A 63 -8.07 8.71 6.71
CA HIS A 63 -8.73 9.58 7.69
C HIS A 63 -10.26 9.56 7.60
N ARG A 64 -10.85 9.20 6.46
CA ARG A 64 -12.32 9.19 6.27
C ARG A 64 -12.96 7.93 6.83
N THR A 65 -12.34 6.78 6.58
CA THR A 65 -12.85 5.48 7.02
C THR A 65 -12.25 5.04 8.36
N SER A 66 -11.25 5.77 8.86
CA SER A 66 -10.41 5.38 9.99
C SER A 66 -9.77 3.99 9.82
N ALA A 67 -9.65 3.52 8.58
CA ALA A 67 -9.04 2.25 8.25
C ALA A 67 -7.52 2.40 8.23
N PHE A 68 -6.84 1.42 8.85
CA PHE A 68 -5.40 1.30 8.79
C PHE A 68 -5.03 -0.04 8.17
N HIS A 69 -4.23 0.00 7.12
CA HIS A 69 -3.73 -1.18 6.43
C HIS A 69 -2.22 -1.21 6.49
N LEU A 70 -1.65 -2.40 6.69
CA LEU A 70 -0.21 -2.59 6.79
C LEU A 70 0.27 -3.55 5.70
N ALA A 71 1.37 -3.20 5.05
CA ALA A 71 2.14 -4.08 4.19
C ALA A 71 3.55 -4.23 4.77
N ALA A 72 4.17 -5.38 4.57
CA ALA A 72 5.55 -5.64 4.98
C ALA A 72 6.36 -6.11 3.78
N VAL A 73 7.57 -5.59 3.65
CA VAL A 73 8.52 -5.90 2.59
C VAL A 73 9.86 -6.19 3.24
N ARG A 74 10.50 -7.31 2.90
CA ARG A 74 11.84 -7.60 3.41
C ARG A 74 12.88 -6.78 2.67
N GLU A 75 13.96 -6.38 3.35
CA GLU A 75 14.99 -5.50 2.78
C GLU A 75 15.67 -6.11 1.55
N ASP A 76 15.81 -7.43 1.48
CA ASP A 76 16.31 -8.16 0.32
C ASP A 76 15.41 -7.99 -0.93
N GLN A 77 14.11 -7.80 -0.74
CA GLN A 77 13.14 -7.58 -1.83
C GLN A 77 13.05 -6.12 -2.27
N VAL A 78 13.58 -5.17 -1.50
CA VAL A 78 13.49 -3.73 -1.80
C VAL A 78 14.20 -3.40 -3.10
N SER A 79 15.39 -3.97 -3.31
CA SER A 79 16.15 -3.77 -4.55
C SER A 79 15.37 -4.26 -5.78
N ASP A 80 14.71 -5.41 -5.69
CA ASP A 80 13.91 -5.98 -6.80
C ASP A 80 12.64 -5.16 -7.09
N LEU A 81 12.03 -4.60 -6.04
CA LEU A 81 10.86 -3.73 -6.16
C LEU A 81 11.22 -2.38 -6.79
N LEU A 82 12.40 -1.84 -6.48
CA LEU A 82 12.87 -0.53 -6.96
C LEU A 82 13.63 -0.59 -8.29
N ALA A 83 14.16 -1.75 -8.69
CA ALA A 83 14.90 -1.90 -9.93
C ALA A 83 14.02 -1.58 -11.15
N PRO A 84 14.38 -0.66 -12.05
CA PRO A 84 13.51 -0.22 -13.14
C PRO A 84 13.19 -1.34 -14.14
N ASN A 85 11.93 -1.45 -14.57
CA ASN A 85 11.53 -2.38 -15.63
C ASN A 85 12.06 -1.87 -16.98
N SER A 86 12.33 -2.78 -17.92
CA SER A 86 12.81 -2.42 -19.27
C SER A 86 11.87 -1.44 -20.00
N MET A 87 10.56 -1.50 -19.70
CA MET A 87 9.56 -0.57 -20.24
C MET A 87 9.57 0.81 -19.56
N GLU A 88 9.77 0.87 -18.25
CA GLU A 88 9.86 2.13 -17.50
C GLU A 88 11.09 2.94 -17.93
N ARG A 89 12.20 2.25 -18.26
CA ARG A 89 13.40 2.87 -18.85
C ARG A 89 13.13 3.56 -20.18
N ALA A 90 12.20 3.04 -20.98
CA ALA A 90 11.91 3.55 -22.32
C ALA A 90 10.95 4.75 -22.29
N GLU A 91 9.98 4.77 -21.38
CA GLU A 91 8.96 5.83 -21.30
C GLU A 91 9.35 7.02 -20.40
N PHE A 92 10.06 6.80 -19.30
CA PHE A 92 10.34 7.83 -18.29
C PHE A 92 11.84 8.15 -18.13
N GLY A 93 12.69 7.55 -18.98
CA GLY A 93 14.13 7.51 -18.77
C GLY A 93 14.47 6.63 -17.56
N ALA A 94 15.73 6.24 -17.42
CA ALA A 94 16.15 5.54 -16.21
C ALA A 94 15.99 6.49 -15.02
N HIS A 95 14.92 6.35 -14.22
CA HIS A 95 14.93 6.85 -12.85
C HIS A 95 16.18 6.27 -12.21
N GLY A 96 17.22 7.10 -12.06
CA GLY A 96 18.51 6.66 -11.54
C GLY A 96 18.32 5.95 -10.22
N ALA A 97 19.27 5.07 -9.88
CA ALA A 97 19.25 4.40 -8.58
C ALA A 97 19.02 5.44 -7.46
N PRO A 98 18.10 5.16 -6.52
CA PRO A 98 17.82 6.10 -5.44
C PRO A 98 19.13 6.40 -4.69
N LYS A 99 19.43 7.69 -4.50
CA LYS A 99 20.71 8.13 -3.92
C LYS A 99 20.65 8.20 -2.40
N THR A 100 19.45 8.36 -1.86
CA THR A 100 19.20 8.53 -0.43
C THR A 100 18.17 7.54 0.07
N ARG A 101 18.24 7.20 1.38
CA ARG A 101 17.23 6.34 2.03
C ARG A 101 15.83 6.95 1.94
N ALA A 102 15.72 8.28 2.04
CA ALA A 102 14.44 8.97 1.88
C ALA A 102 13.83 8.75 0.48
N GLU A 103 14.66 8.76 -0.58
CA GLU A 103 14.19 8.45 -1.94
C GLU A 103 13.75 7.00 -2.10
N VAL A 104 14.46 6.05 -1.47
CA VAL A 104 14.05 4.62 -1.43
C VAL A 104 12.64 4.51 -0.85
N PHE A 105 12.40 5.10 0.32
CA PHE A 105 11.10 5.00 0.99
C PHE A 105 9.99 5.74 0.25
N ALA A 106 10.26 6.92 -0.31
CA ALA A 106 9.31 7.64 -1.15
C ALA A 106 8.90 6.82 -2.38
N ARG A 107 9.87 6.17 -3.05
CA ARG A 107 9.59 5.29 -4.21
C ARG A 107 8.82 4.04 -3.79
N LEU A 108 9.18 3.40 -2.68
CA LEU A 108 8.44 2.24 -2.14
C LEU A 108 7.00 2.61 -1.79
N ALA A 109 6.79 3.76 -1.15
CA ALA A 109 5.45 4.26 -0.84
C ALA A 109 4.62 4.47 -2.12
N GLY A 110 5.24 4.94 -3.21
CA GLY A 110 4.61 5.07 -4.52
C GLY A 110 4.22 3.75 -5.20
N LEU A 111 4.79 2.62 -4.77
CA LEU A 111 4.47 1.27 -5.27
C LEU A 111 3.35 0.59 -4.47
N LEU A 112 2.75 1.29 -3.50
CA LEU A 112 1.63 0.77 -2.73
C LEU A 112 0.36 0.72 -3.58
N VAL A 113 -0.29 -0.44 -3.57
CA VAL A 113 -1.56 -0.67 -4.24
C VAL A 113 -2.45 -1.49 -3.32
N PHE A 114 -3.76 -1.19 -3.34
CA PHE A 114 -4.75 -2.06 -2.74
C PHE A 114 -5.11 -3.17 -3.72
N GLU A 115 -4.77 -4.41 -3.37
CA GLU A 115 -5.27 -5.57 -4.09
C GLU A 115 -6.56 -6.06 -3.43
N ARG A 116 -7.54 -6.38 -4.29
CA ARG A 116 -8.76 -7.06 -3.85
C ARG A 116 -8.48 -8.54 -3.89
N ASP A 117 -8.63 -9.23 -2.75
CA ASP A 117 -8.46 -10.67 -2.73
C ASP A 117 -9.51 -11.32 -3.67
N LYS A 118 -9.07 -12.35 -4.39
CA LYS A 118 -9.94 -13.13 -5.27
C LYS A 118 -10.90 -13.99 -4.44
N LYS A 119 -10.48 -14.39 -3.24
CA LYS A 119 -11.31 -15.16 -2.31
C LYS A 119 -12.12 -14.20 -1.45
N ALA A 120 -13.44 -14.30 -1.55
CA ALA A 120 -14.32 -13.65 -0.60
C ALA A 120 -14.11 -14.28 0.78
N HIS A 121 -14.15 -13.47 1.83
CA HIS A 121 -14.04 -13.96 3.19
C HIS A 121 -15.18 -14.96 3.45
N PRO A 122 -14.89 -16.17 3.99
CA PRO A 122 -15.85 -17.28 4.04
C PRO A 122 -17.10 -17.00 4.89
N ILE A 123 -17.04 -16.00 5.79
CA ILE A 123 -18.13 -15.67 6.72
C ILE A 123 -18.90 -14.42 6.29
N THR A 124 -18.21 -13.41 5.73
CA THR A 124 -18.81 -12.10 5.41
C THR A 124 -19.12 -11.95 3.93
N GLY A 125 -18.57 -12.80 3.06
CA GLY A 125 -18.74 -12.70 1.60
C GLY A 125 -18.08 -11.47 0.97
N GLU A 126 -17.51 -10.57 1.78
CA GLU A 126 -16.81 -9.39 1.32
C GLU A 126 -15.40 -9.75 0.85
N LYS A 127 -14.96 -9.08 -0.23
CA LYS A 127 -13.59 -9.20 -0.73
C LYS A 127 -12.70 -8.28 0.10
N GLU A 128 -11.81 -8.89 0.87
CA GLU A 128 -10.86 -8.15 1.69
C GLU A 128 -9.92 -7.33 0.80
N ARG A 129 -9.70 -6.06 1.20
CA ARG A 129 -8.75 -5.18 0.54
C ARG A 129 -7.44 -5.27 1.30
N ARG A 130 -6.45 -5.87 0.66
CA ARG A 130 -5.12 -6.01 1.24
C ARG A 130 -4.19 -4.97 0.65
N LEU A 131 -3.47 -4.26 1.50
CA LEU A 131 -2.40 -3.37 1.06
C LEU A 131 -1.19 -4.23 0.70
N VAL A 132 -0.69 -4.06 -0.51
CA VAL A 132 0.53 -4.73 -0.97
C VAL A 132 1.46 -3.72 -1.61
N CYS A 133 2.77 -3.92 -1.42
CA CYS A 133 3.76 -3.21 -2.20
C CYS A 133 4.02 -4.02 -3.47
N ARG A 134 3.55 -3.53 -4.61
CA ARG A 134 3.69 -4.25 -5.88
C ARG A 134 3.95 -3.29 -7.01
N ARG A 135 4.82 -3.74 -7.91
CA ARG A 135 5.09 -3.04 -9.16
C ARG A 135 3.89 -3.09 -10.10
N LYS A 136 3.61 -1.96 -10.75
CA LYS A 136 2.59 -1.88 -11.79
C LYS A 136 3.06 -2.67 -13.02
N LEU A 137 2.43 -3.80 -13.28
CA LEU A 137 2.71 -4.60 -14.47
C LEU A 137 2.10 -3.90 -15.69
N VAL A 138 2.94 -3.54 -16.66
CA VAL A 138 2.47 -3.07 -17.97
C VAL A 138 1.99 -4.28 -18.77
N ARG A 139 0.77 -4.21 -19.33
CA ARG A 139 0.21 -5.28 -20.16
C ARG A 139 0.99 -5.33 -21.49
N LEU A 140 1.83 -6.36 -21.64
CA LEU A 140 2.63 -6.57 -22.86
C LEU A 140 1.79 -7.07 -24.02
N TRP A 141 0.77 -7.89 -23.74
CA TRP A 141 -0.18 -8.36 -24.75
C TRP A 141 -1.21 -7.27 -25.06
N ARG A 142 -0.88 -6.41 -26.04
CA ARG A 142 -1.82 -5.50 -26.69
C ARG A 142 -2.56 -6.32 -27.76
N GLY A 143 -3.66 -6.95 -27.38
CA GLY A 143 -4.55 -7.55 -28.38
C GLY A 143 -5.01 -6.45 -29.33
N THR A 144 -4.77 -6.63 -30.62
CA THR A 144 -5.33 -5.82 -31.71
C THR A 144 -6.85 -5.83 -31.60
N LEU A 145 -7.43 -4.68 -31.30
CA LEU A 145 -8.82 -4.35 -31.65
C LEU A 145 -8.80 -3.68 -33.03
#